data_AF-A0A3M1NAQ6-F1
#
_entry.id   AF-A0A3M1NAQ6-F1
#
_cell.length_a   1.000
_cell.length_b   1.000
_cell.length_c   1.000
_cell.angle_alpha   90.00
_cell.angle_beta   90.00
_cell.angle_gamma   90.00
#
_symmetry.space_group_name_H-M   'P 1'
#
loop_
_entity.id
_entity.type
_entity.pdbx_description
1 polymer ?
#
loop_
_entity_poly.entity_id
_entity_poly.type
_entity_poly.pdbx_seq_one_letter_code
_entity_poly.pdbx_strand_id
1 'polypeptide(L)'
;ACYSDFLHTTLTFCRQRASHTAQQLRATPGITPADMAATLRDHVFQDATRPVERGVYGASVCMHAGLTILRGYQSTASLVAILPPDSPPLVLATGTSAPCTSVYKPFWPDLPLPDMGPAPTATYDPQTLFWRHEHLHRLTLRNHAASLALFAEERDALEAELLQGALALAHADAETRQAYSRQSLARANAAEEVWLQRLQSANLPDIRPWHYRLAWQRFNRQARFPSLA
;
A
#
# COMPACT_ATOMS: atom_id res chain seq x y z
N ALA A 1 8.73 -14.02 24.11
CA ALA A 1 9.17 -13.92 22.70
C ALA A 1 9.59 -12.49 22.45
N CYS A 2 10.75 -12.26 21.82
CA CYS A 2 11.40 -10.94 21.74
C CYS A 2 10.59 -9.89 20.93
N TYR A 3 9.55 -10.31 20.21
CA TYR A 3 8.74 -9.45 19.32
C TYR A 3 7.22 -9.58 19.55
N SER A 4 6.79 -10.07 20.72
CA SER A 4 5.37 -10.09 21.05
C SER A 4 5.11 -9.78 22.52
N ASP A 5 4.28 -8.76 22.74
CA ASP A 5 3.70 -8.44 24.04
C ASP A 5 2.21 -8.84 24.03
N PHE A 6 1.71 -9.37 25.14
CA PHE A 6 0.31 -9.80 25.30
C PHE A 6 -0.70 -8.72 24.88
N LEU A 7 -0.44 -7.45 25.19
CA LEU A 7 -1.32 -6.32 24.83
C LEU A 7 -1.36 -6.11 23.32
N HIS A 8 -0.21 -6.01 22.66
CA HIS A 8 -0.17 -5.85 21.20
C HIS A 8 -0.72 -7.08 20.48
N THR A 9 -0.42 -8.27 20.99
CA THR A 9 -0.81 -9.53 20.36
C THR A 9 -2.33 -9.77 20.42
N THR A 10 -2.98 -9.30 21.50
CA THR A 10 -4.41 -9.54 21.74
C THR A 10 -5.29 -8.37 21.27
N LEU A 11 -4.87 -7.11 21.50
CA LEU A 11 -5.70 -5.93 21.20
C LEU A 11 -5.60 -5.47 19.74
N THR A 12 -4.50 -5.73 19.06
CA THR A 12 -4.35 -5.32 17.64
C THR A 12 -4.73 -6.42 16.66
N PHE A 13 -5.26 -7.56 17.11
CA PHE A 13 -5.61 -8.72 16.28
C PHE A 13 -4.45 -9.36 15.50
N CYS A 14 -3.20 -9.22 15.96
CA CYS A 14 -2.02 -9.79 15.30
C CYS A 14 -2.13 -11.30 15.08
N ARG A 15 -2.60 -12.06 16.08
CA ARG A 15 -2.75 -13.52 15.97
C ARG A 15 -3.72 -13.91 14.88
N GLN A 16 -4.87 -13.24 14.84
CA GLN A 16 -5.87 -13.51 13.82
C GLN A 16 -5.30 -13.15 12.44
N ARG A 17 -4.56 -12.02 12.27
CA ARG A 17 -3.96 -11.65 10.97
C ARG A 17 -2.96 -12.69 10.51
N ALA A 18 -2.05 -13.09 11.40
CA ALA A 18 -1.07 -14.13 11.10
C ALA A 18 -1.74 -15.46 10.71
N SER A 19 -2.80 -15.86 11.42
CA SER A 19 -3.55 -17.07 11.10
C SER A 19 -4.23 -16.97 9.74
N HIS A 20 -4.88 -15.84 9.44
CA HIS A 20 -5.58 -15.58 8.20
C HIS A 20 -4.62 -15.59 7.00
N THR A 21 -3.53 -14.83 7.07
CA THR A 21 -2.52 -14.80 6.00
C THR A 21 -1.85 -16.16 5.82
N ALA A 22 -1.57 -16.89 6.90
CA ALA A 22 -1.00 -18.23 6.81
C ALA A 22 -1.98 -19.22 6.17
N GLN A 23 -3.27 -19.14 6.47
CA GLN A 23 -4.29 -19.98 5.86
C GLN A 23 -4.42 -19.71 4.36
N GLN A 24 -4.51 -18.43 3.97
CA GLN A 24 -4.58 -18.02 2.58
C GLN A 24 -3.37 -18.53 1.77
N LEU A 25 -2.16 -18.34 2.29
CA LEU A 25 -0.94 -18.77 1.62
C LEU A 25 -0.81 -20.31 1.57
N ARG A 26 -1.16 -21.04 2.65
CA ARG A 26 -1.15 -22.51 2.64
C ARG A 26 -2.16 -23.12 1.66
N ALA A 27 -3.27 -22.43 1.41
CA ALA A 27 -4.27 -22.85 0.45
C ALA A 27 -3.88 -22.52 -1.01
N THR A 28 -2.79 -21.80 -1.23
CA THR A 28 -2.32 -21.38 -2.56
C THR A 28 -1.15 -22.26 -3.01
N PRO A 29 -1.34 -23.19 -3.97
CA PRO A 29 -0.25 -23.97 -4.54
C PRO A 29 0.69 -23.06 -5.33
N GLY A 30 2.01 -23.20 -5.13
CA GLY A 30 3.01 -22.45 -5.92
C GLY A 30 2.94 -20.94 -5.71
N ILE A 31 2.95 -20.49 -4.44
CA ILE A 31 2.88 -19.08 -4.04
C ILE A 31 3.82 -18.21 -4.89
N THR A 32 3.23 -17.22 -5.55
CA THR A 32 3.95 -16.22 -6.34
C THR A 32 4.14 -14.91 -5.56
N PRO A 33 5.04 -14.02 -5.99
CA PRO A 33 5.14 -12.68 -5.41
C PRO A 33 3.84 -11.88 -5.50
N ALA A 34 3.03 -12.11 -6.54
CA ALA A 34 1.72 -11.48 -6.70
C ALA A 34 0.72 -11.96 -5.62
N ASP A 35 0.75 -13.25 -5.27
CA ASP A 35 -0.08 -13.80 -4.18
C ASP A 35 0.28 -13.21 -2.82
N MET A 36 1.59 -12.98 -2.57
CA MET A 36 2.05 -12.30 -1.37
C MET A 36 1.58 -10.85 -1.35
N ALA A 37 1.73 -10.12 -2.46
CA ALA A 37 1.26 -8.75 -2.60
C ALA A 37 -0.27 -8.64 -2.38
N ALA A 38 -1.06 -9.57 -2.95
CA ALA A 38 -2.51 -9.65 -2.75
C ALA A 38 -2.87 -9.93 -1.28
N THR A 39 -2.17 -10.86 -0.63
CA THR A 39 -2.33 -11.14 0.81
C THR A 39 -2.07 -9.89 1.65
N LEU A 40 -1.04 -9.11 1.31
CA LEU A 40 -0.70 -7.86 2.02
C LEU A 40 -1.71 -6.73 1.79
N ARG A 41 -2.50 -6.80 0.72
CA ARG A 41 -3.60 -5.86 0.41
C ARG A 41 -4.91 -6.21 1.12
N ASP A 42 -5.00 -7.37 1.75
CA ASP A 42 -6.28 -7.90 2.17
C ASP A 42 -6.98 -7.06 3.26
N HIS A 43 -8.28 -6.86 3.06
CA HIS A 43 -9.20 -6.20 3.98
C HIS A 43 -10.21 -7.16 4.61
N VAL A 44 -10.32 -8.40 4.10
CA VAL A 44 -11.36 -9.37 4.46
C VAL A 44 -10.92 -10.17 5.68
N PHE A 45 -10.95 -9.50 6.83
CA PHE A 45 -10.45 -10.10 8.05
C PHE A 45 -11.53 -10.61 9.00
N GLN A 46 -12.79 -10.19 8.82
CA GLN A 46 -13.90 -10.54 9.72
C GLN A 46 -15.28 -10.52 9.04
N ASP A 47 -15.46 -9.67 8.02
CA ASP A 47 -16.71 -9.55 7.29
C ASP A 47 -16.40 -8.98 5.89
N ALA A 48 -16.45 -9.85 4.88
CA ALA A 48 -16.21 -9.47 3.48
C ALA A 48 -17.20 -8.42 2.97
N THR A 49 -18.34 -8.25 3.66
CA THR A 49 -19.40 -7.32 3.28
C THR A 49 -19.22 -5.93 3.89
N ARG A 50 -18.27 -5.74 4.81
CA ARG A 50 -18.03 -4.44 5.45
C ARG A 50 -17.03 -3.59 4.68
N PRO A 51 -17.45 -2.40 4.21
CA PRO A 51 -16.53 -1.44 3.61
C PRO A 51 -15.42 -1.02 4.59
N VAL A 52 -14.22 -0.75 4.06
CA VAL A 52 -13.03 -0.36 4.82
C VAL A 52 -13.31 0.82 5.75
N GLU A 53 -14.12 1.78 5.29
CA GLU A 53 -14.52 2.98 6.01
C GLU A 53 -15.61 2.76 7.07
N ARG A 54 -16.32 1.63 7.06
CA ARG A 54 -17.39 1.30 8.01
C ARG A 54 -16.96 0.33 9.12
N GLY A 55 -15.74 -0.20 9.05
CA GLY A 55 -15.20 -1.04 10.10
C GLY A 55 -14.91 -0.24 11.38
N VAL A 56 -15.71 -0.45 12.43
CA VAL A 56 -15.52 0.17 13.76
C VAL A 56 -14.54 -0.63 14.62
N TYR A 57 -14.41 -1.94 14.35
CA TYR A 57 -13.59 -2.92 15.06
C TYR A 57 -12.85 -3.82 14.06
N GLY A 58 -11.77 -4.47 14.51
CA GLY A 58 -10.95 -5.38 13.70
C GLY A 58 -9.81 -4.68 12.96
N ALA A 59 -8.79 -5.47 12.62
CA ALA A 59 -7.58 -5.02 11.91
C ALA A 59 -7.33 -5.91 10.68
N SER A 60 -7.62 -5.37 9.50
CA SER A 60 -7.22 -5.95 8.21
C SER A 60 -5.71 -6.06 8.06
N VAL A 61 -5.24 -6.84 7.09
CA VAL A 61 -3.80 -6.89 6.76
C VAL A 61 -3.35 -5.53 6.22
N CYS A 62 -4.08 -4.99 5.24
CA CYS A 62 -3.95 -3.60 4.84
C CYS A 62 -4.76 -2.71 5.81
N MET A 63 -4.09 -2.13 6.80
CA MET A 63 -4.76 -1.33 7.83
C MET A 63 -4.99 0.11 7.36
N HIS A 64 -6.21 0.60 7.61
CA HIS A 64 -6.59 1.99 7.40
C HIS A 64 -6.99 2.63 8.74
N ALA A 65 -6.28 3.69 9.13
CA ALA A 65 -6.49 4.34 10.41
C ALA A 65 -7.92 4.88 10.57
N GLY A 66 -8.43 4.86 11.79
CA GLY A 66 -9.73 5.36 12.21
C GLY A 66 -9.70 5.92 13.63
N LEU A 67 -10.86 6.25 14.18
CA LEU A 67 -10.95 6.99 15.45
C LEU A 67 -10.64 6.14 16.70
N THR A 68 -10.80 4.82 16.64
CA THR A 68 -10.74 3.97 17.84
C THR A 68 -9.31 3.55 18.16
N ILE A 69 -9.00 3.32 19.45
CA ILE A 69 -7.67 2.85 19.92
C ILE A 69 -7.25 1.56 19.19
N LEU A 70 -8.22 0.73 18.82
CA LEU A 70 -8.01 -0.54 18.11
C LEU A 70 -7.84 -0.36 16.59
N ARG A 71 -8.15 0.81 16.04
CA ARG A 71 -7.96 1.20 14.62
C ARG A 71 -7.04 2.42 14.45
N GLY A 72 -6.19 2.73 15.42
CA GLY A 72 -5.22 3.83 15.34
C GLY A 72 -4.01 3.56 14.43
N TYR A 73 -3.99 2.44 13.71
CA TYR A 73 -2.84 1.99 12.92
C TYR A 73 -3.14 2.05 11.42
N GLN A 74 -2.09 2.34 10.66
CA GLN A 74 -2.10 2.52 9.21
C GLN A 74 -0.94 1.69 8.63
N SER A 75 -1.18 0.97 7.54
CA SER A 75 -0.08 0.40 6.75
C SER A 75 0.63 1.55 6.03
N THR A 76 1.89 1.83 6.37
CA THR A 76 2.65 2.99 5.84
C THR A 76 3.62 2.64 4.73
N ALA A 77 3.95 1.36 4.58
CA ALA A 77 4.72 0.79 3.49
C ALA A 77 4.45 -0.72 3.42
N SER A 78 4.74 -1.34 2.28
CA SER A 78 4.69 -2.78 2.11
C SER A 78 5.80 -3.25 1.17
N LEU A 79 6.31 -4.46 1.40
CA LEU A 79 7.32 -5.07 0.54
C LEU A 79 7.15 -6.58 0.42
N VAL A 80 7.63 -7.13 -0.70
CA VAL A 80 7.79 -8.57 -0.96
C VAL A 80 9.24 -8.79 -1.40
N ALA A 81 9.97 -9.65 -0.72
CA ALA A 81 11.35 -10.00 -1.05
C ALA A 81 11.40 -11.37 -1.73
N ILE A 82 12.03 -11.41 -2.90
CA ILE A 82 12.24 -12.61 -3.71
C ILE A 82 13.73 -12.93 -3.60
N LEU A 83 14.03 -14.11 -3.06
CA LEU A 83 15.39 -14.54 -2.71
C LEU A 83 15.78 -15.78 -3.54
N PRO A 84 16.05 -15.62 -4.85
CA PRO A 84 16.48 -16.74 -5.68
C PRO A 84 17.90 -17.19 -5.29
N PRO A 85 18.23 -18.49 -5.40
CA PRO A 85 19.56 -18.99 -5.06
C PRO A 85 20.65 -18.54 -6.05
N ASP A 86 20.28 -18.32 -7.32
CA ASP A 86 21.23 -18.13 -8.43
C ASP A 86 21.23 -16.72 -9.03
N SER A 87 20.52 -15.76 -8.41
CA SER A 87 20.49 -14.37 -8.86
C SER A 87 20.39 -13.39 -7.68
N PRO A 88 20.70 -12.09 -7.89
CA PRO A 88 20.56 -11.10 -6.83
C PRO A 88 19.13 -11.02 -6.29
N PRO A 89 18.94 -10.79 -4.97
CA PRO A 89 17.63 -10.54 -4.39
C PRO A 89 16.85 -9.44 -5.11
N LEU A 90 15.55 -9.66 -5.31
CA LEU A 90 14.63 -8.66 -5.84
C LEU A 90 13.63 -8.28 -4.74
N VAL A 91 13.52 -6.99 -4.46
CA VAL A 91 12.54 -6.44 -3.52
C VAL A 91 11.50 -5.65 -4.31
N LEU A 92 10.25 -6.09 -4.22
CA LEU A 92 9.09 -5.31 -4.63
C LEU A 92 8.67 -4.45 -3.45
N ALA A 93 8.69 -3.12 -3.57
CA ALA A 93 8.31 -2.22 -2.48
C ALA A 93 7.34 -1.13 -2.95
N THR A 94 6.37 -0.76 -2.09
CA THR A 94 5.45 0.35 -2.38
C THR A 94 6.12 1.71 -2.17
N GLY A 95 6.94 1.86 -1.13
CA GLY A 95 7.50 3.16 -0.75
C GLY A 95 6.44 4.20 -0.31
N THR A 96 5.20 3.76 -0.16
CA THR A 96 3.99 4.56 0.04
C THR A 96 2.99 3.80 0.92
N SER A 97 2.06 4.53 1.55
CA SER A 97 1.06 3.96 2.45
C SER A 97 0.03 3.09 1.72
N ALA A 98 -0.65 2.23 2.49
CA ALA A 98 -1.74 1.36 2.05
C ALA A 98 -1.42 0.59 0.75
N PRO A 99 -0.91 -0.66 0.83
CA PRO A 99 -0.61 -1.44 -0.38
C PRO A 99 -1.81 -1.60 -1.31
N CYS A 100 -3.04 -1.49 -0.80
CA CYS A 100 -4.23 -1.52 -1.63
C CYS A 100 -4.38 -0.32 -2.57
N THR A 101 -3.76 0.84 -2.32
CA THR A 101 -3.77 1.97 -3.27
C THR A 101 -2.46 2.13 -4.01
N SER A 102 -1.43 1.39 -3.59
CA SER A 102 -0.05 1.52 -4.07
C SER A 102 0.32 0.48 -5.14
N VAL A 103 1.35 0.83 -5.91
CA VAL A 103 2.05 -0.06 -6.85
C VAL A 103 3.33 -0.60 -6.20
N TYR A 104 3.53 -1.91 -6.22
CA TYR A 104 4.82 -2.51 -5.88
C TYR A 104 5.82 -2.27 -7.02
N LYS A 105 6.94 -1.62 -6.68
CA LYS A 105 8.02 -1.28 -7.62
C LYS A 105 9.24 -2.16 -7.35
N PRO A 106 9.94 -2.66 -8.38
CA PRO A 106 11.12 -3.51 -8.23
C PRO A 106 12.37 -2.70 -7.88
N PHE A 107 13.11 -3.19 -6.90
CA PHE A 107 14.41 -2.68 -6.48
C PHE A 107 15.35 -3.84 -6.14
N TRP A 108 16.63 -3.67 -6.40
CA TRP A 108 17.67 -4.64 -6.07
C TRP A 108 18.50 -4.14 -4.89
N PRO A 109 18.58 -4.87 -3.76
CA PRO A 109 19.31 -4.41 -2.57
C PRO A 109 20.82 -4.21 -2.78
N ASP A 110 21.41 -4.81 -3.81
CA ASP A 110 22.81 -4.61 -4.19
C ASP A 110 23.04 -3.30 -4.97
N LEU A 111 21.98 -2.56 -5.30
CA LEU A 111 22.03 -1.32 -6.07
C LEU A 111 21.52 -0.13 -5.26
N PRO A 112 22.01 1.09 -5.51
CA PRO A 112 21.45 2.28 -4.90
C PRO A 112 20.01 2.49 -5.38
N LEU A 113 19.15 2.99 -4.49
CA LEU A 113 17.80 3.39 -4.85
C LEU A 113 17.82 4.51 -5.91
N PRO A 114 16.84 4.53 -6.82
CA PRO A 114 16.66 5.68 -7.71
C PRO A 114 16.35 6.94 -6.90
N ASP A 115 16.42 8.11 -7.54
CA ASP A 115 15.98 9.35 -6.91
C ASP A 115 14.47 9.28 -6.61
N MET A 116 14.13 9.22 -5.31
CA MET A 116 12.76 9.14 -4.79
C MET A 116 12.19 10.52 -4.47
N GLY A 117 12.96 11.59 -4.71
CA GLY A 117 12.68 12.93 -4.20
C GLY A 117 13.02 13.09 -2.71
N PRO A 118 12.61 14.21 -2.09
CA PRO A 118 12.90 14.48 -0.69
C PRO A 118 12.27 13.44 0.24
N ALA A 119 12.96 13.15 1.36
CA ALA A 119 12.42 12.27 2.38
C ALA A 119 11.18 12.89 3.04
N PRO A 120 10.13 12.10 3.31
CA PRO A 120 8.92 12.63 3.94
C PRO A 120 9.17 13.01 5.41
N THR A 121 8.46 14.03 5.86
CA THR A 121 8.41 14.45 7.27
C THR A 121 7.00 14.26 7.83
N ALA A 122 6.77 14.64 9.10
CA ALA A 122 5.45 14.58 9.72
C ALA A 122 4.43 15.57 9.11
N THR A 123 4.88 16.52 8.30
CA THR A 123 4.01 17.51 7.62
C THR A 123 3.96 17.27 6.13
N TYR A 124 2.79 17.51 5.55
CA TYR A 124 2.51 17.41 4.13
C TYR A 124 3.51 18.22 3.30
N ASP A 125 4.08 17.56 2.30
CA ASP A 125 4.92 18.16 1.28
C ASP A 125 4.63 17.49 -0.08
N PRO A 126 4.03 18.22 -1.05
CA PRO A 126 3.69 17.67 -2.37
C PRO A 126 4.91 17.25 -3.19
N GLN A 127 6.14 17.60 -2.78
CA GLN A 127 7.36 17.17 -3.46
C GLN A 127 7.81 15.77 -3.05
N THR A 128 7.29 15.24 -1.94
CA THR A 128 7.69 13.92 -1.42
C THR A 128 6.79 12.81 -1.95
N LEU A 129 7.39 11.67 -2.31
CA LEU A 129 6.66 10.50 -2.82
C LEU A 129 5.50 10.10 -1.89
N PHE A 130 5.77 9.98 -0.60
CA PHE A 130 4.79 9.54 0.39
C PHE A 130 3.57 10.47 0.49
N TRP A 131 3.78 11.79 0.54
CA TRP A 131 2.66 12.73 0.69
C TRP A 131 1.84 12.94 -0.58
N ARG A 132 2.46 12.79 -1.76
CA ARG A 132 1.70 12.70 -3.02
C ARG A 132 0.78 11.49 -3.00
N HIS A 133 1.29 10.32 -2.62
CA HIS A 133 0.48 9.11 -2.50
C HIS A 133 -0.63 9.25 -1.44
N GLU A 134 -0.32 9.85 -0.29
CA GLU A 134 -1.33 10.11 0.75
C GLU A 134 -2.49 10.98 0.24
N HIS A 135 -2.29 11.81 -0.78
CA HIS A 135 -3.39 12.53 -1.42
C HIS A 135 -4.35 11.59 -2.14
N LEU A 136 -3.83 10.69 -2.99
CA LEU A 136 -4.60 9.66 -3.67
C LEU A 136 -5.30 8.76 -2.64
N HIS A 137 -4.58 8.31 -1.62
CA HIS A 137 -5.11 7.45 -0.55
C HIS A 137 -6.25 8.13 0.22
N ARG A 138 -6.07 9.37 0.68
CA ARG A 138 -7.07 10.09 1.46
C ARG A 138 -8.33 10.42 0.66
N LEU A 139 -8.20 10.71 -0.64
CA LEU A 139 -9.35 10.82 -1.53
C LEU A 139 -10.05 9.48 -1.71
N THR A 140 -9.28 8.41 -1.94
CA THR A 140 -9.82 7.04 -2.07
C THR A 140 -10.69 6.67 -0.88
N LEU A 141 -10.26 7.02 0.34
CA LEU A 141 -11.01 6.71 1.56
C LEU A 141 -12.43 7.27 1.59
N ARG A 142 -12.72 8.41 0.94
CA ARG A 142 -14.06 9.05 0.94
C ARG A 142 -15.14 8.08 0.49
N ASN A 143 -14.82 7.24 -0.49
CA ASN A 143 -15.66 6.15 -0.96
C ASN A 143 -14.75 5.02 -1.46
N HIS A 144 -14.23 4.22 -0.52
CA HIS A 144 -13.12 3.30 -0.80
C HIS A 144 -13.39 2.38 -1.99
N ALA A 145 -14.52 1.67 -1.98
CA ALA A 145 -14.83 0.70 -3.03
C ALA A 145 -14.99 1.38 -4.40
N ALA A 146 -15.78 2.46 -4.49
CA ALA A 146 -16.01 3.13 -5.77
C ALA A 146 -14.74 3.84 -6.28
N SER A 147 -13.93 4.41 -5.39
CA SER A 147 -12.68 5.07 -5.77
C SER A 147 -11.65 4.06 -6.26
N LEU A 148 -11.50 2.92 -5.57
CA LEU A 148 -10.57 1.88 -5.97
C LEU A 148 -10.96 1.28 -7.32
N ALA A 149 -12.25 1.10 -7.59
CA ALA A 149 -12.75 0.64 -8.88
C ALA A 149 -12.36 1.54 -10.06
N LEU A 150 -12.01 2.81 -9.81
CA LEU A 150 -11.57 3.72 -10.86
C LEU A 150 -10.13 3.45 -11.32
N PHE A 151 -9.29 2.72 -10.58
CA PHE A 151 -7.89 2.52 -10.95
C PHE A 151 -7.27 1.17 -10.56
N ALA A 152 -7.98 0.29 -9.85
CA ALA A 152 -7.44 -0.98 -9.38
C ALA A 152 -6.94 -1.87 -10.52
N GLU A 153 -7.68 -1.96 -11.62
CA GLU A 153 -7.29 -2.76 -12.78
C GLU A 153 -5.99 -2.24 -13.41
N GLU A 154 -5.85 -0.92 -13.58
CA GLU A 154 -4.62 -0.31 -14.09
C GLU A 154 -3.45 -0.49 -13.12
N ARG A 155 -3.70 -0.38 -11.80
CA ARG A 155 -2.70 -0.64 -10.76
C ARG A 155 -2.17 -2.06 -10.87
N ASP A 156 -3.06 -3.04 -10.97
CA ASP A 156 -2.72 -4.46 -11.01
C ASP A 156 -2.03 -4.83 -12.32
N ALA A 157 -2.48 -4.28 -13.44
CA ALA A 157 -1.84 -4.47 -14.74
C ALA A 157 -0.42 -3.88 -14.77
N LEU A 158 -0.24 -2.64 -14.29
CA LEU A 158 1.07 -2.01 -14.21
C LEU A 158 2.00 -2.83 -13.32
N GLU A 159 1.55 -3.23 -12.13
CA GLU A 159 2.35 -4.04 -11.22
C GLU A 159 2.78 -5.39 -11.81
N ALA A 160 1.86 -6.09 -12.48
CA ALA A 160 2.17 -7.35 -13.14
C ALA A 160 3.25 -7.16 -14.22
N GLU A 161 3.18 -6.08 -15.00
CA GLU A 161 4.19 -5.75 -16.01
C GLU A 161 5.55 -5.43 -15.37
N LEU A 162 5.56 -4.61 -14.30
CA LEU A 162 6.79 -4.26 -13.60
C LEU A 162 7.45 -5.50 -12.95
N LEU A 163 6.64 -6.41 -12.39
CA LEU A 163 7.14 -7.67 -11.83
C LEU A 163 7.72 -8.56 -12.93
N GLN A 164 6.99 -8.78 -14.02
CA GLN A 164 7.44 -9.65 -15.11
C GLN A 164 8.74 -9.14 -15.73
N GLY A 165 8.84 -7.83 -16.00
CA GLY A 165 10.09 -7.27 -16.52
C GLY A 165 11.23 -7.33 -15.52
N ALA A 166 10.98 -7.14 -14.21
CA ALA A 166 12.02 -7.31 -13.20
C ALA A 166 12.54 -8.74 -13.12
N LEU A 167 11.67 -9.74 -13.20
CA LEU A 167 12.05 -11.16 -13.22
C LEU A 167 12.86 -11.51 -14.46
N ALA A 168 12.54 -10.94 -15.63
CA ALA A 168 13.32 -11.12 -16.84
C ALA A 168 14.75 -10.56 -16.75
N LEU A 169 15.01 -9.65 -15.82
CA LEU A 169 16.31 -9.02 -15.57
C LEU A 169 17.11 -9.67 -14.45
N ALA A 170 16.73 -10.86 -13.98
CA ALA A 170 17.38 -11.54 -12.84
C ALA A 170 18.90 -11.72 -13.02
N HIS A 171 19.37 -11.92 -14.25
CA HIS A 171 20.80 -12.10 -14.57
C HIS A 171 21.39 -10.93 -15.38
N ALA A 172 20.67 -9.81 -15.50
CA ALA A 172 21.16 -8.63 -16.19
C ALA A 172 22.22 -7.90 -15.34
N ASP A 173 23.05 -7.09 -16.00
CA ASP A 173 24.03 -6.25 -15.31
C ASP A 173 23.37 -5.21 -14.38
N ALA A 174 24.18 -4.64 -13.50
CA ALA A 174 23.75 -3.65 -12.51
C ALA A 174 23.11 -2.41 -13.16
N GLU A 175 23.64 -1.94 -14.29
CA GLU A 175 23.17 -0.72 -14.97
C GLU A 175 21.76 -0.91 -15.50
N THR A 176 21.50 -2.05 -16.14
CA THR A 176 20.20 -2.43 -16.70
C THR A 176 19.14 -2.56 -15.59
N ARG A 177 19.47 -3.25 -14.50
CA ARG A 177 18.58 -3.40 -13.33
C ARG A 177 18.28 -2.05 -12.66
N GLN A 178 19.29 -1.19 -12.55
CA GLN A 178 19.12 0.15 -11.98
C GLN A 178 18.25 1.04 -12.88
N ALA A 179 18.46 0.99 -14.20
CA ALA A 179 17.64 1.70 -15.18
C ALA A 179 16.18 1.24 -15.12
N TYR A 180 15.95 -0.06 -14.96
CA TYR A 180 14.60 -0.60 -14.79
C TYR A 180 13.93 -0.10 -13.51
N SER A 181 14.64 -0.10 -12.38
CA SER A 181 14.12 0.46 -11.11
C SER A 181 13.71 1.94 -11.24
N ARG A 182 14.54 2.76 -11.92
CA ARG A 182 14.22 4.17 -12.24
C ARG A 182 12.96 4.29 -13.11
N GLN A 183 12.87 3.48 -14.17
CA GLN A 183 11.72 3.48 -15.07
C GLN A 183 10.44 3.07 -14.35
N SER A 184 10.49 2.00 -13.55
CA SER A 184 9.36 1.51 -12.77
C SER A 184 8.83 2.57 -11.80
N LEU A 185 9.73 3.29 -11.11
CA LEU A 185 9.34 4.41 -10.25
C LEU A 185 8.66 5.53 -11.04
N ALA A 186 9.24 5.94 -12.18
CA ALA A 186 8.68 7.01 -13.01
C ALA A 186 7.29 6.64 -13.54
N ARG A 187 7.10 5.39 -13.98
CA ARG A 187 5.82 4.88 -14.46
C ARG A 187 4.75 4.82 -13.36
N ALA A 188 5.11 4.34 -12.18
CA ALA A 188 4.21 4.33 -11.03
C ALA A 188 3.80 5.75 -10.63
N ASN A 189 4.76 6.69 -10.58
CA ASN A 189 4.46 8.09 -10.28
C ASN A 189 3.50 8.73 -11.31
N ALA A 190 3.72 8.45 -12.59
CA ALA A 190 2.85 8.96 -13.66
C ALA A 190 1.43 8.38 -13.57
N ALA A 191 1.31 7.09 -13.28
CA ALA A 191 0.01 6.43 -13.11
C ALA A 191 -0.74 6.99 -11.88
N GLU A 192 -0.07 7.17 -10.75
CA GLU A 192 -0.68 7.74 -9.54
C GLU A 192 -1.22 9.16 -9.75
N GLU A 193 -0.52 10.00 -10.53
CA GLU A 193 -0.99 11.34 -10.89
C GLU A 193 -2.27 11.28 -11.74
N VAL A 194 -2.32 10.38 -12.74
CA VAL A 194 -3.52 10.16 -13.56
C VAL A 194 -4.70 9.68 -12.70
N TRP A 195 -4.46 8.74 -11.78
CA TRP A 195 -5.51 8.23 -10.90
C TRP A 195 -5.99 9.31 -9.93
N LEU A 196 -5.09 10.16 -9.41
CA LEU A 196 -5.44 11.28 -8.55
C LEU A 196 -6.38 12.25 -9.27
N GLN A 197 -6.03 12.65 -10.50
CA GLN A 197 -6.86 13.52 -11.34
C GLN A 197 -8.22 12.89 -11.66
N ARG A 198 -8.25 11.56 -11.88
CA ARG A 198 -9.48 10.80 -12.10
C ARG A 198 -10.38 10.80 -10.87
N LEU A 199 -9.82 10.60 -9.67
CA LEU A 199 -10.58 10.65 -8.42
C LEU A 199 -11.17 12.06 -8.16
N GLN A 200 -10.36 13.10 -8.38
CA GLN A 200 -10.80 14.49 -8.25
C GLN A 200 -11.93 14.81 -9.23
N SER A 201 -11.80 14.37 -10.49
CA SER A 201 -12.82 14.58 -11.54
C SER A 201 -14.11 13.81 -11.27
N ALA A 202 -14.01 12.58 -10.76
CA ALA A 202 -15.18 11.77 -10.41
C ALA A 202 -15.98 12.36 -9.24
N ASN A 203 -15.33 13.16 -8.38
CA ASN A 203 -15.92 13.85 -7.23
C ASN A 203 -16.90 12.96 -6.45
N LEU A 204 -16.45 11.77 -6.09
CA LEU A 204 -17.29 10.79 -5.42
C LEU A 204 -17.75 11.31 -4.05
N PRO A 205 -18.99 10.98 -3.63
CA PRO A 205 -19.51 11.41 -2.34
C PRO A 205 -18.67 10.83 -1.19
N ASP A 206 -18.48 11.62 -0.13
CA ASP A 206 -17.89 11.10 1.11
C ASP A 206 -18.94 10.31 1.91
N ILE A 207 -18.89 8.98 1.77
CA ILE A 207 -19.80 8.03 2.44
C ILE A 207 -19.27 7.52 3.77
N ARG A 208 -18.11 8.02 4.21
CA ARG A 208 -17.50 7.59 5.47
C ARG A 208 -18.39 8.00 6.65
N PRO A 209 -18.57 7.13 7.66
CA PRO A 209 -19.26 7.48 8.89
C PRO A 209 -18.63 8.70 9.58
N TRP A 210 -19.45 9.44 10.34
CA TRP A 210 -19.01 10.70 10.98
C TRP A 210 -17.75 10.55 11.84
N HIS A 211 -17.60 9.45 12.59
CA HIS A 211 -16.45 9.22 13.46
C HIS A 211 -15.17 8.98 12.65
N TYR A 212 -15.29 8.29 11.51
CA TYR A 212 -14.16 8.06 10.61
C TYR A 212 -13.74 9.38 9.93
N ARG A 213 -14.71 10.19 9.49
CA ARG A 213 -14.43 11.55 8.97
C ARG A 213 -13.73 12.43 10.02
N LEU A 214 -14.19 12.41 11.27
CA LEU A 214 -13.58 13.16 12.36
C LEU A 214 -12.12 12.76 12.60
N ALA A 215 -11.82 11.46 12.58
CA ALA A 215 -10.44 10.95 12.70
C ALA A 215 -9.54 11.49 11.58
N TRP A 216 -9.98 11.36 10.32
CA TRP A 216 -9.19 11.83 9.18
C TRP A 216 -9.08 13.35 9.11
N GLN A 217 -10.08 14.11 9.56
CA GLN A 217 -9.94 15.57 9.74
C GLN A 217 -8.87 15.93 10.78
N ARG A 218 -8.76 15.14 11.88
CA ARG A 218 -7.68 15.30 12.85
C ARG A 218 -6.32 14.96 12.22
N PHE A 219 -6.20 13.84 11.52
CA PHE A 219 -4.95 13.44 10.86
C PHE A 219 -4.53 14.46 9.78
N ASN A 220 -5.47 15.00 9.01
CA ASN A 220 -5.21 16.07 8.05
C ASN A 220 -4.64 17.32 8.75
N ARG A 221 -5.26 17.76 9.85
CA ARG A 221 -4.75 18.91 10.63
C ARG A 221 -3.35 18.68 11.19
N GLN A 222 -3.09 17.51 11.76
CA GLN A 222 -1.78 17.16 12.31
C GLN A 222 -0.68 17.19 11.23
N ALA A 223 -1.01 16.67 10.05
CA ALA A 223 -0.12 16.69 8.90
C ALA A 223 -0.05 18.05 8.19
N ARG A 224 -0.85 19.05 8.56
CA ARG A 224 -1.05 20.28 7.76
C ARG A 224 -1.45 19.97 6.30
N PHE A 225 -2.21 18.89 6.13
CA PHE A 225 -2.68 18.42 4.84
C PHE A 225 -3.72 19.40 4.27
N PRO A 226 -3.67 19.74 2.97
CA PRO A 226 -4.65 20.64 2.34
C PRO A 226 -6.07 20.07 2.44
N SER A 227 -7.08 20.92 2.24
CA SER A 227 -8.45 20.42 2.09
C SER A 227 -8.52 19.46 0.89
N LEU A 228 -9.11 18.29 1.10
CA LEU A 228 -9.43 17.36 0.02
C LEU A 228 -10.52 18.03 -0.84
N ALA A 229 -10.14 18.57 -1.99
CA ALA A 229 -11.10 19.02 -3.01
C ALA A 229 -11.83 17.79 -3.57
#